data_AF-A0A372JLI2-F1
#
_entry.id   AF-A0A372JLI2-F1
#
_cell.length_a   1.000
_cell.length_b   1.000
_cell.length_c   1.000
_cell.angle_alpha   90.00
_cell.angle_beta   90.00
_cell.angle_gamma   90.00
#
_symmetry.space_group_name_H-M   'P 1'
#
loop_
_entity.id
_entity.type
_entity.pdbx_description
1 polymer ?
#
loop_
_entity_poly.entity_id
_entity_poly.type
_entity_poly.pdbx_seq_one_letter_code
_entity_poly.pdbx_strand_id
1 'polypeptide(L)'
;MDDVTEPAPRSRRKRMTGKERREQLLTIGRTLFAERGLDGTSVEEIASAAGVSKPVVYEHFGGKEGLYAVVVDREFERLLSLVTEALNSAVHYRSKLEKAALGLLAYIEENPDGFRILVRDSHGGTGTGSYASLLSEIAGEVEHILAQEFKRHGYDDKAAPMYAQSLVGMVALTGQWWLDVRKPGREEVAAHIVNLAWNGLSGLEPRPNVDPKRRRKELERMEKQREKAQAKAEKAEAKAAARTEKAQRRAQREDGPEDEGLLPADETVRDTTEIATF
;
A
#
# COMPACT_ATOMS: atom_id res chain seq x y z
N MET A 1 -1.62 73.62 -12.86
CA MET A 1 -1.62 72.77 -11.64
C MET A 1 -1.21 71.41 -12.13
N ASP A 2 0.10 71.22 -12.25
CA ASP A 2 0.68 69.96 -12.72
C ASP A 2 0.79 69.03 -11.52
N ASP A 3 -0.05 68.00 -11.52
CA ASP A 3 -0.05 66.94 -10.52
C ASP A 3 1.10 65.97 -10.84
N VAL A 4 2.26 66.23 -10.24
CA VAL A 4 3.43 65.34 -10.32
C VAL A 4 3.15 64.14 -9.42
N THR A 5 2.65 63.07 -10.02
CA THR A 5 2.46 61.78 -9.34
C THR A 5 3.82 61.22 -8.92
N GLU A 6 4.09 61.24 -7.62
CA GLU A 6 5.32 60.73 -7.01
C GLU A 6 5.40 59.19 -7.16
N PRO A 7 6.50 58.62 -7.69
CA PRO A 7 6.61 57.18 -7.89
C PRO A 7 6.81 56.46 -6.54
N ALA A 8 5.92 55.51 -6.25
CA ALA A 8 5.95 54.70 -5.03
C ALA A 8 7.31 54.00 -4.81
N PRO A 9 7.78 53.89 -3.55
CA PRO A 9 9.08 53.31 -3.25
C PRO A 9 9.12 51.83 -3.65
N ARG A 10 10.02 51.51 -4.60
CA ARG A 10 10.31 50.13 -4.99
C ARG A 10 10.84 49.38 -3.77
N SER A 11 10.03 48.44 -3.25
CA SER A 11 10.42 47.48 -2.22
C SER A 11 11.78 46.87 -2.57
N ARG A 12 12.81 47.16 -1.76
CA ARG A 12 14.13 46.52 -1.86
C ARG A 12 13.92 45.04 -1.60
N ARG A 13 13.87 44.24 -2.67
CA ARG A 13 13.95 42.77 -2.59
C ARG A 13 15.13 42.43 -1.69
N LYS A 14 14.83 41.84 -0.52
CA LYS A 14 15.82 41.39 0.46
C LYS A 14 16.81 40.48 -0.28
N ARG A 15 18.09 40.86 -0.29
CA ARG A 15 19.15 40.03 -0.89
C ARG A 15 19.16 38.69 -0.16
N MET A 16 19.04 37.59 -0.91
CA MET A 16 19.20 36.24 -0.36
C MET A 16 20.60 36.08 0.22
N THR A 17 20.67 35.46 1.40
CA THR A 17 21.90 35.00 2.03
C THR A 17 22.52 33.84 1.24
N GLY A 18 23.81 33.55 1.46
CA GLY A 18 24.47 32.40 0.84
C GLY A 18 23.82 31.05 1.21
N LYS A 19 23.26 30.93 2.42
CA LYS A 19 22.53 29.73 2.85
C LYS A 19 21.21 29.58 2.10
N GLU A 20 20.41 30.65 2.00
CA GLU A 20 19.17 30.64 1.22
C GLU A 20 19.45 30.33 -0.26
N ARG A 21 20.58 30.83 -0.79
CA ARG A 21 21.00 30.52 -2.15
C ARG A 21 21.33 29.05 -2.33
N ARG A 22 22.09 28.47 -1.40
CA ARG A 22 22.46 27.06 -1.41
C ARG A 22 21.21 26.16 -1.40
N GLU A 23 20.23 26.47 -0.56
CA GLU A 23 18.95 25.73 -0.50
C GLU A 23 18.12 25.88 -1.78
N GLN A 24 18.10 27.06 -2.38
CA GLN A 24 17.44 27.27 -3.67
C GLN A 24 18.06 26.39 -4.77
N LEU A 25 19.39 26.36 -4.85
CA LEU A 25 20.11 25.53 -5.81
C LEU A 25 19.85 24.03 -5.59
N LEU A 26 19.78 23.57 -4.34
CA LEU A 26 19.41 22.19 -4.02
C LEU A 26 17.98 21.85 -4.48
N THR A 27 17.04 22.74 -4.21
CA THR A 27 15.62 22.54 -4.58
C THR A 27 15.45 22.43 -6.10
N ILE A 28 16.11 23.33 -6.83
CA ILE A 28 16.08 23.38 -8.29
C ILE A 28 16.82 22.18 -8.90
N GLY A 29 18.02 21.90 -8.39
CA GLY A 29 18.83 20.75 -8.81
C GLY A 29 18.04 19.44 -8.65
N ARG A 30 17.42 19.22 -7.48
CA ARG A 30 16.58 18.04 -7.23
C ARG A 30 15.48 17.88 -8.29
N THR A 31 14.78 18.95 -8.62
CA THR A 31 13.70 18.89 -9.63
C THR A 31 14.26 18.48 -11.00
N LEU A 32 15.33 19.15 -11.45
CA LEU A 32 15.95 18.88 -12.75
C LEU A 32 16.54 17.46 -12.83
N PHE A 33 17.22 17.00 -11.79
CA PHE A 33 17.79 15.66 -11.73
C PHE A 33 16.73 14.57 -11.69
N ALA A 34 15.60 14.79 -11.02
CA ALA A 34 14.49 13.84 -11.02
C ALA A 34 13.90 13.68 -12.44
N GLU A 35 13.69 14.80 -13.14
CA GLU A 35 13.16 14.79 -14.51
C GLU A 35 14.12 14.15 -15.52
N ARG A 36 15.40 14.57 -15.51
CA ARG A 36 16.32 14.33 -16.63
C ARG A 36 17.54 13.47 -16.28
N GLY A 37 17.77 13.22 -15.00
CA GLY A 37 18.96 12.53 -14.50
C GLY A 37 20.18 13.46 -14.47
N LEU A 38 21.30 12.93 -13.96
CA LEU A 38 22.56 13.66 -13.87
C LEU A 38 23.13 14.02 -15.26
N ASP A 39 23.11 13.06 -16.19
CA ASP A 39 23.65 13.27 -17.54
C ASP A 39 22.81 14.26 -18.35
N GLY A 40 21.49 14.19 -18.22
CA GLY A 40 20.53 15.06 -18.92
C GLY A 40 20.37 16.46 -18.31
N THR A 41 21.14 16.80 -17.27
CA THR A 41 21.09 18.11 -16.61
C THR A 41 22.44 18.82 -16.77
N SER A 42 22.41 20.12 -17.10
CA SER A 42 23.60 20.96 -17.22
C SER A 42 23.70 22.02 -16.11
N VAL A 43 24.92 22.51 -15.83
CA VAL A 43 25.14 23.60 -14.85
C VAL A 43 24.50 24.90 -15.33
N GLU A 44 24.49 25.12 -16.65
CA GLU A 44 23.83 26.21 -17.36
C GLU A 44 22.34 26.28 -17.01
N GLU A 45 21.65 25.15 -17.11
CA GLU A 45 20.21 25.06 -16.84
C GLU A 45 19.91 25.28 -15.36
N ILE A 46 20.70 24.70 -14.45
CA ILE A 46 20.58 24.90 -13.01
C ILE A 46 20.74 26.40 -12.67
N ALA A 47 21.80 27.02 -13.19
CA ALA A 47 22.08 28.43 -12.93
C ALA A 47 20.98 29.34 -13.48
N SER A 48 20.52 29.07 -14.71
CA SER A 48 19.43 29.79 -15.36
C SER A 48 18.12 29.67 -14.57
N ALA A 49 17.74 28.46 -14.17
CA ALA A 49 16.54 28.21 -13.38
C ALA A 49 16.60 28.89 -12.00
N ALA A 50 17.79 28.97 -11.39
CA ALA A 50 18.00 29.64 -10.11
C ALA A 50 18.15 31.17 -10.21
N GLY A 51 18.25 31.73 -11.42
CA GLY A 51 18.50 33.15 -11.66
C GLY A 51 19.88 33.59 -11.15
N VAL A 52 20.90 32.73 -11.30
CA VAL A 52 22.29 33.01 -10.94
C VAL A 52 23.24 32.75 -12.09
N SER A 53 24.49 33.20 -11.96
CA SER A 53 25.55 32.88 -12.91
C SER A 53 26.15 31.50 -12.61
N LYS A 54 26.71 30.83 -13.63
CA LYS A 54 27.36 29.51 -13.47
C LYS A 54 28.41 29.47 -12.35
N PRO A 55 29.29 30.50 -12.18
CA PRO A 55 30.27 30.49 -11.09
C PRO A 55 29.67 30.30 -9.71
N VAL A 56 28.43 30.75 -9.47
CA VAL A 56 27.75 30.56 -8.17
C VAL A 56 27.46 29.08 -7.89
N VAL A 57 27.12 28.30 -8.92
CA VAL A 57 26.90 26.85 -8.77
C VAL A 57 28.21 26.15 -8.45
N TYR A 58 29.29 26.51 -9.16
CA TYR A 58 30.64 25.98 -8.90
C TYR A 58 31.16 26.36 -7.52
N GLU A 59 30.92 27.59 -7.06
CA GLU A 59 31.32 28.06 -5.73
C GLU A 59 30.66 27.24 -4.61
N HIS A 60 29.36 26.93 -4.75
CA HIS A 60 28.63 26.21 -3.72
C HIS A 60 28.81 24.69 -3.75
N PHE A 61 29.01 24.10 -4.93
CA PHE A 61 28.93 22.64 -5.12
C PHE A 61 30.03 22.04 -6.00
N GLY A 62 30.93 22.84 -6.57
CA GLY A 62 31.98 22.36 -7.47
C GLY A 62 31.48 21.85 -8.83
N GLY A 63 30.19 21.96 -9.13
CA GLY A 63 29.59 21.50 -10.39
C GLY A 63 28.23 20.83 -10.17
N LYS A 64 27.71 20.20 -11.23
CA LYS A 64 26.43 19.47 -11.16
C LYS A 64 26.58 18.14 -10.41
N GLU A 65 27.74 17.49 -10.51
CA GLU A 65 28.04 16.22 -9.86
C GLU A 65 28.08 16.39 -8.33
N GLY A 66 28.73 17.44 -7.84
CA GLY A 66 28.73 17.76 -6.42
C GLY A 66 27.36 18.22 -5.91
N LEU A 67 26.59 18.94 -6.72
CA LEU A 67 25.20 19.26 -6.37
C LEU A 67 24.34 18.01 -6.27
N TYR A 68 24.49 17.09 -7.24
CA TYR A 68 23.77 15.81 -7.27
C TYR A 68 24.12 14.94 -6.06
N ALA A 69 25.41 14.80 -5.72
CA ALA A 69 25.84 14.07 -4.54
C ALA A 69 25.18 14.60 -3.26
N VAL A 70 25.16 15.92 -3.06
CA VAL A 70 24.50 16.52 -1.88
C VAL A 70 22.99 16.27 -1.89
N VAL A 71 22.34 16.25 -3.06
CA VAL A 71 20.90 15.91 -3.15
C VAL A 71 20.68 14.45 -2.78
N VAL A 72 21.47 13.52 -3.33
CA VAL A 72 21.40 12.08 -3.03
C VAL A 72 21.61 11.84 -1.54
N ASP A 73 22.69 12.37 -0.96
CA ASP A 73 23.01 12.23 0.46
C ASP A 73 21.86 12.73 1.36
N ARG A 74 21.27 13.88 1.03
CA ARG A 74 20.16 14.45 1.81
C ARG A 74 18.90 13.58 1.75
N GLU A 75 18.56 13.08 0.57
CA GLU A 75 17.37 12.23 0.40
C GLU A 75 17.61 10.84 1.01
N PHE A 76 18.84 10.32 0.94
CA PHE A 76 19.29 9.10 1.61
C PHE A 76 19.12 9.23 3.13
N GLU A 77 19.74 10.24 3.74
CA GLU A 77 19.68 10.49 5.19
C GLU A 77 18.23 10.65 5.66
N ARG A 78 17.41 11.37 4.89
CA ARG A 78 16.01 11.59 5.21
C ARG A 78 15.23 10.28 5.22
N LEU A 79 15.36 9.47 4.16
CA LEU A 79 14.62 8.22 4.05
C LEU A 79 15.10 7.19 5.08
N LEU A 80 16.42 7.06 5.27
CA LEU A 80 17.00 6.19 6.30
C LEU A 80 16.46 6.57 7.69
N SER A 81 16.56 7.85 8.06
CA SER A 81 16.07 8.34 9.36
C SER A 81 14.58 8.03 9.59
N LEU A 82 13.73 8.26 8.58
CA LEU A 82 12.30 7.95 8.66
C LEU A 82 12.03 6.45 8.92
N VAL A 83 12.75 5.57 8.22
CA VAL A 83 12.58 4.12 8.37
C VAL A 83 13.15 3.63 9.70
N THR A 84 14.35 4.07 10.08
CA THR A 84 14.98 3.72 11.36
C THR A 84 14.12 4.20 12.55
N GLU A 85 13.55 5.41 12.48
CA GLU A 85 12.62 5.91 13.51
C GLU A 85 11.34 5.08 13.56
N ALA A 86 10.77 4.71 12.41
CA ALA A 86 9.60 3.85 12.33
C ALA A 86 9.87 2.46 12.96
N LEU A 87 11.02 1.86 12.66
CA LEU A 87 11.45 0.57 13.21
C LEU A 87 11.69 0.65 14.72
N ASN A 88 12.21 1.76 15.24
CA ASN A 88 12.53 1.90 16.68
C ASN A 88 11.36 2.39 17.54
N SER A 89 10.40 3.12 16.97
CA SER A 89 9.30 3.75 17.73
C SER A 89 8.14 2.82 18.12
N ALA A 90 8.12 1.58 17.66
CA ALA A 90 7.04 0.63 17.97
C ALA A 90 7.54 -0.56 18.80
N VAL A 91 6.74 -0.96 19.79
CA VAL A 91 7.01 -2.12 20.64
C VAL A 91 6.68 -3.42 19.91
N HIS A 92 5.56 -3.45 19.17
CA HIS A 92 5.09 -4.65 18.46
C HIS A 92 5.60 -4.72 17.02
N TYR A 93 6.01 -5.92 16.56
CA TYR A 93 6.57 -6.14 15.22
C TYR A 93 5.61 -5.78 14.08
N ARG A 94 4.33 -6.11 14.23
CA ARG A 94 3.31 -5.71 13.25
C ARG A 94 3.26 -4.19 13.09
N SER A 95 3.33 -3.45 14.20
CA SER A 95 3.33 -1.99 14.18
C SER A 95 4.63 -1.42 13.60
N LYS A 96 5.79 -2.09 13.79
CA LYS A 96 7.04 -1.71 13.09
C LYS A 96 6.88 -1.81 11.57
N LEU A 97 6.31 -2.91 11.07
CA LEU A 97 6.02 -3.10 9.64
C LEU A 97 5.05 -2.04 9.11
N GLU A 98 3.98 -1.76 9.84
CA GLU A 98 2.97 -0.75 9.48
C GLU A 98 3.58 0.64 9.38
N LYS A 99 4.34 1.07 10.40
CA LYS A 99 5.01 2.38 10.40
C LYS A 99 6.05 2.48 9.29
N ALA A 100 6.84 1.43 9.04
CA ALA A 100 7.85 1.44 7.99
C ALA A 100 7.21 1.55 6.59
N ALA A 101 6.15 0.77 6.32
CA ALA A 101 5.44 0.83 5.06
C ALA A 101 4.75 2.19 4.84
N LEU A 102 4.04 2.69 5.85
CA LEU A 102 3.41 4.03 5.79
C LEU A 102 4.44 5.13 5.64
N GLY A 103 5.56 5.05 6.38
CA GLY A 103 6.64 6.04 6.34
C GLY A 103 7.28 6.15 4.95
N LEU A 104 7.61 5.02 4.33
CA LEU A 104 8.12 5.01 2.95
C LEU A 104 7.11 5.61 1.97
N LEU A 105 5.86 5.16 2.02
CA LEU A 105 4.84 5.63 1.08
C LEU A 105 4.50 7.11 1.29
N ALA A 106 4.51 7.60 2.54
CA ALA A 106 4.37 9.02 2.85
C ALA A 106 5.54 9.84 2.29
N TYR A 107 6.77 9.36 2.46
CA TYR A 107 7.95 9.99 1.86
C TYR A 107 7.82 10.07 0.33
N ILE A 108 7.39 9.00 -0.31
CA ILE A 108 7.17 8.92 -1.76
C ILE A 108 6.09 9.91 -2.23
N GLU A 109 5.02 10.08 -1.45
CA GLU A 109 3.92 10.99 -1.75
C GLU A 109 4.36 12.46 -1.63
N GLU A 110 5.09 12.80 -0.56
CA GLU A 110 5.53 14.16 -0.25
C GLU A 110 6.78 14.58 -1.05
N ASN A 111 7.65 13.64 -1.40
CA ASN A 111 8.96 13.90 -2.03
C ASN A 111 9.21 12.96 -3.23
N PRO A 112 8.34 12.95 -4.25
CA PRO A 112 8.44 12.02 -5.37
C PRO A 112 9.75 12.19 -6.15
N ASP A 113 10.24 13.43 -6.29
CA ASP A 113 11.49 13.73 -6.99
C ASP A 113 12.71 13.18 -6.26
N GLY A 114 12.74 13.32 -4.94
CA GLY A 114 13.81 12.75 -4.10
C GLY A 114 13.86 11.23 -4.23
N PHE A 115 12.70 10.57 -4.17
CA PHE A 115 12.63 9.13 -4.33
C PHE A 115 13.04 8.67 -5.75
N ARG A 116 12.64 9.40 -6.81
CA ARG A 116 13.08 9.10 -8.19
C ARG A 116 14.59 9.16 -8.34
N ILE A 117 15.24 10.16 -7.74
CA ILE A 117 16.69 10.32 -7.76
C ILE A 117 17.36 9.11 -7.09
N LEU A 118 16.93 8.75 -5.88
CA LEU A 118 17.46 7.59 -5.17
C LEU A 118 17.34 6.33 -6.04
N VAL A 119 16.12 6.03 -6.52
CA VAL A 119 15.85 4.83 -7.32
C VAL A 119 16.72 4.76 -8.58
N ARG A 120 16.91 5.88 -9.27
CA ARG A 120 17.72 5.94 -10.51
C ARG A 120 19.20 5.64 -10.24
N ASP A 121 19.71 5.99 -9.07
CA ASP A 121 21.11 5.79 -8.69
C ASP A 121 21.48 4.32 -8.40
N SER A 122 20.50 3.41 -8.39
CA SER A 122 20.70 1.97 -8.14
C SER A 122 21.52 1.21 -9.21
N HIS A 123 21.72 1.80 -10.39
CA HIS A 123 22.33 1.10 -11.55
C HIS A 123 23.69 1.67 -12.00
N GLY A 124 24.25 2.69 -11.34
CA GLY A 124 25.45 3.38 -11.89
C GLY A 124 26.38 4.13 -10.93
N GLY A 125 26.10 4.24 -9.64
CA GLY A 125 26.91 5.06 -8.73
C GLY A 125 28.05 4.32 -8.03
N THR A 126 29.31 4.71 -8.26
CA THR A 126 30.44 4.45 -7.33
C THR A 126 30.44 5.40 -6.11
N GLY A 127 29.34 6.14 -5.90
CA GLY A 127 29.17 7.09 -4.80
C GLY A 127 28.69 6.41 -3.52
N THR A 128 29.13 6.95 -2.38
CA THR A 128 28.43 6.79 -1.10
C THR A 128 27.02 7.36 -1.25
N GLY A 129 25.97 6.65 -0.85
CA GLY A 129 24.58 7.16 -0.91
C GLY A 129 23.63 6.53 -1.95
N SER A 130 24.03 5.45 -2.64
CA SER A 130 23.12 4.80 -3.59
C SER A 130 21.88 4.19 -2.91
N TYR A 131 20.78 4.05 -3.66
CA TYR A 131 19.58 3.38 -3.15
C TYR A 131 19.82 1.91 -2.79
N ALA A 132 20.71 1.21 -3.50
CA ALA A 132 21.08 -0.15 -3.13
C ALA A 132 21.79 -0.21 -1.77
N SER A 133 22.63 0.78 -1.47
CA SER A 133 23.28 0.92 -0.16
C SER A 133 22.25 1.22 0.93
N LEU A 134 21.26 2.09 0.65
CA LEU A 134 20.17 2.41 1.58
C LEU A 134 19.35 1.16 1.92
N LEU A 135 18.97 0.38 0.91
CA LEU A 135 18.24 -0.87 1.11
C LEU A 135 19.06 -1.89 1.91
N SER A 136 20.37 -1.95 1.68
CA SER A 136 21.28 -2.85 2.41
C SER A 136 21.41 -2.44 3.88
N GLU A 137 21.48 -1.14 4.17
CA GLU A 137 21.55 -0.61 5.53
C GLU A 137 20.24 -0.88 6.30
N ILE A 138 19.09 -0.59 5.68
CA ILE A 138 17.77 -0.90 6.26
C ILE A 138 17.61 -2.42 6.47
N ALA A 139 18.07 -3.25 5.52
CA ALA A 139 18.02 -4.70 5.67
C ALA A 139 18.88 -5.18 6.86
N GLY A 140 20.02 -4.55 7.13
CA GLY A 140 20.82 -4.84 8.32
C GLY A 140 20.09 -4.53 9.62
N GLU A 141 19.35 -3.41 9.70
CA GLU A 141 18.52 -3.10 10.86
C GLU A 141 17.39 -4.13 11.06
N VAL A 142 16.70 -4.48 9.98
CA VAL A 142 15.61 -5.47 10.01
C VAL A 142 16.14 -6.86 10.37
N GLU A 143 17.32 -7.25 9.86
CA GLU A 143 17.98 -8.51 10.19
C GLU A 143 18.23 -8.61 11.70
N HIS A 144 18.76 -7.54 12.32
CA HIS A 144 19.03 -7.54 13.75
C HIS A 144 17.75 -7.79 14.57
N ILE A 145 16.63 -7.19 14.15
CA ILE A 145 15.32 -7.38 14.78
C ILE A 145 14.83 -8.82 14.59
N LEU A 146 14.90 -9.35 13.36
CA LEU A 146 14.41 -10.69 13.05
C LEU A 146 15.24 -11.79 13.71
N ALA A 147 16.56 -11.66 13.76
CA ALA A 147 17.45 -12.64 14.38
C ALA A 147 17.12 -12.83 15.87
N GLN A 148 16.84 -11.74 16.59
CA GLN A 148 16.41 -11.80 17.99
C GLN A 148 15.09 -12.56 18.16
N GLU A 149 14.13 -12.33 17.27
CA GLU A 149 12.82 -12.98 17.32
C GLU A 149 12.87 -14.45 16.91
N PHE A 150 13.65 -14.77 15.89
CA PHE A 150 13.84 -16.15 15.46
C PHE A 150 14.41 -16.99 16.60
N LYS A 151 15.42 -16.47 17.30
CA LYS A 151 15.99 -17.11 18.48
C LYS A 151 14.97 -17.31 19.61
N ARG A 152 14.10 -16.33 19.87
CA ARG A 152 13.04 -16.41 20.90
C ARG A 152 11.98 -17.46 20.57
N HIS A 153 11.68 -17.66 19.28
CA HIS A 153 10.64 -18.57 18.82
C HIS A 153 11.14 -19.92 18.29
N GLY A 154 12.45 -20.20 18.40
CA GLY A 154 13.05 -21.47 18.02
C GLY A 154 13.28 -21.67 16.51
N TYR A 155 13.31 -20.58 15.75
CA TYR A 155 13.71 -20.56 14.34
C TYR A 155 15.23 -20.41 14.19
N ASP A 156 15.76 -20.81 13.03
CA ASP A 156 17.18 -20.61 12.69
C ASP A 156 17.44 -19.13 12.40
N ASP A 157 18.18 -18.46 13.29
CA ASP A 157 18.54 -17.04 13.18
C ASP A 157 19.44 -16.75 11.98
N LYS A 158 20.16 -17.76 11.44
CA LYS A 158 20.94 -17.63 10.21
C LYS A 158 20.09 -17.37 8.97
N ALA A 159 18.79 -17.63 9.05
CA ALA A 159 17.86 -17.29 7.97
C ALA A 159 17.43 -15.81 8.01
N ALA A 160 17.63 -15.09 9.13
CA ALA A 160 17.19 -13.70 9.29
C ALA A 160 17.66 -12.74 8.19
N PRO A 161 18.92 -12.79 7.68
CA PRO A 161 19.34 -11.92 6.58
C PRO A 161 18.47 -12.09 5.33
N MET A 162 18.13 -13.32 4.98
CA MET A 162 17.28 -13.62 3.81
C MET A 162 15.86 -13.07 3.99
N TYR A 163 15.27 -13.22 5.18
CA TYR A 163 13.94 -12.68 5.45
C TYR A 163 13.95 -11.15 5.49
N ALA A 164 14.99 -10.53 6.04
CA ALA A 164 15.16 -9.08 6.05
C ALA A 164 15.20 -8.52 4.62
N GLN A 165 16.05 -9.10 3.75
CA GLN A 165 16.11 -8.75 2.33
C GLN A 165 14.75 -8.91 1.63
N SER A 166 14.03 -10.00 1.93
CA SER A 166 12.71 -10.26 1.35
C SER A 166 11.67 -9.21 1.75
N LEU A 167 11.65 -8.81 3.03
CA LEU A 167 10.72 -7.80 3.53
C LEU A 167 11.05 -6.39 3.02
N VAL A 168 12.33 -6.01 3.09
CA VAL A 168 12.80 -4.72 2.59
C VAL A 168 12.52 -4.62 1.09
N GLY A 169 12.85 -5.64 0.32
CA GLY A 169 12.55 -5.71 -1.12
C GLY A 169 11.05 -5.61 -1.42
N MET A 170 10.20 -6.33 -0.66
CA MET A 170 8.74 -6.24 -0.82
C MET A 170 8.24 -4.80 -0.65
N VAL A 171 8.66 -4.11 0.40
CA VAL A 171 8.25 -2.73 0.69
C VAL A 171 8.82 -1.76 -0.34
N ALA A 172 10.12 -1.86 -0.63
CA ALA A 172 10.84 -1.00 -1.55
C ALA A 172 10.33 -1.10 -2.99
N LEU A 173 10.26 -2.32 -3.54
CA LEU A 173 9.79 -2.56 -4.91
C LEU A 173 8.31 -2.17 -5.08
N THR A 174 7.47 -2.41 -4.08
CA THR A 174 6.07 -1.96 -4.10
C THR A 174 5.99 -0.44 -4.06
N GLY A 175 6.83 0.22 -3.26
CA GLY A 175 6.94 1.69 -3.25
C GLY A 175 7.38 2.26 -4.60
N GLN A 176 8.36 1.62 -5.27
CA GLN A 176 8.78 1.97 -6.62
C GLN A 176 7.65 1.85 -7.64
N TRP A 177 6.90 0.75 -7.62
CA TRP A 177 5.71 0.62 -8.46
C TRP A 177 4.65 1.70 -8.15
N TRP A 178 4.42 1.98 -6.87
CA TRP A 178 3.42 2.96 -6.44
C TRP A 178 3.81 4.42 -6.74
N LEU A 179 5.11 4.70 -6.91
CA LEU A 179 5.65 5.98 -7.38
C LEU A 179 4.92 6.49 -8.63
N ASP A 180 4.65 5.57 -9.55
CA ASP A 180 4.06 5.88 -10.85
C ASP A 180 2.54 5.64 -10.87
N VAL A 181 2.05 4.57 -10.24
CA VAL A 181 0.62 4.20 -10.32
C VAL A 181 -0.28 5.06 -9.42
N ARG A 182 0.19 5.42 -8.21
CA ARG A 182 -0.53 6.24 -7.21
C ARG A 182 -1.93 5.76 -6.78
N LYS A 183 -2.36 4.58 -7.24
CA LYS A 183 -3.63 3.94 -6.88
C LYS A 183 -3.40 2.45 -6.62
N PRO A 184 -3.96 1.87 -5.55
CA PRO A 184 -4.83 2.50 -4.55
C PRO A 184 -4.08 3.50 -3.65
N GLY A 185 -4.79 4.16 -2.73
CA GLY A 185 -4.20 5.14 -1.81
C GLY A 185 -3.16 4.52 -0.89
N ARG A 186 -2.29 5.36 -0.31
CA ARG A 186 -1.15 4.93 0.53
C ARG A 186 -1.55 3.95 1.62
N GLU A 187 -2.62 4.23 2.35
CA GLU A 187 -3.07 3.43 3.50
C GLU A 187 -3.50 2.03 3.06
N GLU A 188 -4.16 1.91 1.90
CA GLU A 188 -4.58 0.64 1.33
C GLU A 188 -3.37 -0.19 0.86
N VAL A 189 -2.41 0.45 0.17
CA VAL A 189 -1.16 -0.20 -0.23
C VAL A 189 -0.39 -0.70 1.00
N ALA A 190 -0.24 0.14 2.03
CA ALA A 190 0.42 -0.23 3.28
C ALA A 190 -0.31 -1.41 3.95
N ALA A 191 -1.64 -1.37 4.04
CA ALA A 191 -2.44 -2.45 4.62
C ALA A 191 -2.21 -3.79 3.90
N HIS A 192 -2.14 -3.79 2.57
CA HIS A 192 -1.86 -5.00 1.79
C HIS A 192 -0.44 -5.53 1.99
N ILE A 193 0.58 -4.66 2.01
CA ILE A 193 1.97 -5.04 2.30
C ILE A 193 2.08 -5.67 3.69
N VAL A 194 1.54 -4.98 4.71
CA VAL A 194 1.57 -5.44 6.11
C VAL A 194 0.81 -6.75 6.25
N ASN A 195 -0.35 -6.88 5.61
CA ASN A 195 -1.12 -8.11 5.66
C ASN A 195 -0.35 -9.30 5.07
N LEU A 196 0.28 -9.12 3.90
CA LEU A 196 1.08 -10.18 3.28
C LEU A 196 2.28 -10.57 4.16
N ALA A 197 3.06 -9.58 4.58
CA ALA A 197 4.25 -9.81 5.41
C ALA A 197 3.91 -10.46 6.75
N TRP A 198 2.88 -9.95 7.46
CA TRP A 198 2.50 -10.46 8.77
C TRP A 198 1.95 -11.89 8.71
N ASN A 199 1.02 -12.18 7.78
CA ASN A 199 0.47 -13.53 7.67
C ASN A 199 1.53 -14.54 7.18
N GLY A 200 2.50 -14.10 6.36
CA GLY A 200 3.65 -14.92 5.99
C GLY A 200 4.58 -15.23 7.17
N LEU A 201 4.99 -14.20 7.94
CA LEU A 201 5.92 -14.35 9.06
C LEU A 201 5.31 -15.08 10.26
N SER A 202 4.03 -14.84 10.55
CA SER A 202 3.35 -15.47 11.69
C SER A 202 3.09 -16.98 11.49
N GLY A 203 3.11 -17.44 10.24
CA GLY A 203 2.88 -18.84 9.87
C GLY A 203 4.14 -19.60 9.44
N LEU A 204 5.34 -19.14 9.80
CA LEU A 204 6.57 -19.79 9.38
C LEU A 204 6.71 -21.21 9.91
N GLU A 205 7.21 -22.10 9.06
CA GLU A 205 7.61 -23.45 9.45
C GLU A 205 9.08 -23.41 9.91
N PRO A 206 9.46 -24.08 11.02
CA PRO A 206 10.86 -24.10 11.48
C PRO A 206 11.86 -24.64 10.46
N ARG A 207 11.39 -25.51 9.54
CA ARG A 207 12.17 -26.08 8.45
C ARG A 207 11.31 -26.11 7.19
N PRO A 208 11.22 -25.00 6.45
CA PRO A 208 10.39 -24.94 5.26
C PRO A 208 10.95 -25.89 4.19
N ASN A 209 10.07 -26.62 3.50
CA ASN A 209 10.42 -27.49 2.39
C ASN A 209 9.46 -27.28 1.22
N VAL A 210 10.00 -27.15 0.02
CA VAL A 210 9.24 -27.17 -1.23
C VAL A 210 8.94 -28.64 -1.59
N ASP A 211 8.16 -29.35 -0.77
CA ASP A 211 7.78 -30.73 -1.08
C ASP A 211 6.63 -30.75 -2.11
N PRO A 212 6.88 -31.18 -3.37
CA PRO A 212 5.83 -31.28 -4.39
C PRO A 212 4.70 -32.25 -4.00
N LYS A 213 4.97 -33.27 -3.18
CA LYS A 213 3.94 -34.23 -2.73
C LYS A 213 3.00 -33.63 -1.69
N ARG A 214 3.50 -32.77 -0.80
CA ARG A 214 2.67 -32.04 0.16
C ARG A 214 1.71 -31.09 -0.56
N ARG A 215 2.21 -30.33 -1.53
CA ARG A 215 1.38 -29.44 -2.38
C ARG A 215 0.30 -30.23 -3.12
N ARG A 216 0.64 -31.40 -3.69
CA ARG A 216 -0.34 -32.28 -4.35
C ARG A 216 -1.43 -32.77 -3.38
N LYS A 217 -1.06 -33.25 -2.18
CA LYS A 217 -2.03 -33.68 -1.15
C LYS A 217 -2.94 -32.55 -0.67
N GLU A 218 -2.42 -31.33 -0.60
CA GLU A 218 -3.18 -30.16 -0.17
C GLU A 218 -4.19 -29.74 -1.25
N LEU A 219 -3.79 -29.75 -2.53
CA LEU A 219 -4.69 -29.55 -3.66
C LEU A 219 -5.80 -30.62 -3.71
N GLU A 220 -5.47 -31.89 -3.50
CA GLU A 220 -6.46 -32.99 -3.43
C GLU A 220 -7.46 -32.79 -2.26
N ARG A 221 -7.00 -32.25 -1.13
CA ARG A 221 -7.88 -31.92 0.00
C ARG A 221 -8.81 -30.74 -0.31
N MET A 222 -8.28 -29.70 -0.94
CA MET A 222 -9.05 -28.52 -1.33
C MET A 222 -10.09 -28.86 -2.41
N GLU A 223 -9.74 -29.71 -3.37
CA GLU A 223 -10.67 -30.21 -4.39
C GLU A 223 -11.82 -30.99 -3.75
N LYS A 224 -11.53 -31.92 -2.83
CA LYS A 224 -12.56 -32.64 -2.07
C LYS A 224 -13.44 -31.71 -1.23
N GLN A 225 -12.88 -30.63 -0.69
CA GLN A 225 -13.67 -29.63 0.04
C GLN A 225 -14.59 -28.84 -0.90
N ARG A 226 -14.11 -28.48 -2.10
CA ARG A 226 -14.88 -27.78 -3.12
C ARG A 226 -16.02 -28.64 -3.66
N GLU A 227 -15.76 -29.91 -3.96
CA GLU A 227 -16.78 -30.88 -4.37
C GLU A 227 -17.86 -31.04 -3.29
N LYS A 228 -17.47 -31.16 -2.02
CA LYS A 228 -18.42 -31.21 -0.90
C LYS A 228 -19.25 -29.94 -0.77
N ALA A 229 -18.63 -28.77 -0.96
CA ALA A 229 -19.33 -27.49 -0.92
C ALA A 229 -20.33 -27.36 -2.09
N GLN A 230 -19.94 -27.77 -3.29
CA GLN A 230 -20.79 -27.75 -4.49
C GLN A 230 -21.96 -28.72 -4.36
N ALA A 231 -21.72 -29.98 -3.94
CA ALA A 231 -22.77 -30.96 -3.71
C ALA A 231 -23.76 -30.51 -2.61
N LYS A 232 -23.28 -29.76 -1.62
CA LYS A 232 -24.14 -29.16 -0.58
C LYS A 232 -24.98 -28.01 -1.14
N ALA A 233 -24.42 -27.20 -2.05
CA ALA A 233 -25.13 -26.12 -2.73
C ALA A 233 -26.22 -26.67 -3.67
N GLU A 234 -25.89 -27.65 -4.51
CA GLU A 234 -26.86 -28.30 -5.42
C GLU A 234 -28.02 -28.97 -4.66
N LYS A 235 -27.73 -29.64 -3.54
CA LYS A 235 -28.78 -30.18 -2.66
C LYS A 235 -29.65 -29.09 -2.03
N ALA A 236 -29.08 -27.95 -1.67
CA ALA A 236 -29.83 -26.83 -1.12
C ALA A 236 -30.74 -26.21 -2.19
N GLU A 237 -30.25 -26.07 -3.42
CA GLU A 237 -31.00 -25.55 -4.57
C GLU A 237 -32.15 -26.48 -4.99
N ALA A 238 -31.89 -27.78 -5.09
CA ALA A 238 -32.94 -28.77 -5.38
C ALA A 238 -34.04 -28.79 -4.30
N LYS A 239 -33.65 -28.64 -3.02
CA LYS A 239 -34.60 -28.56 -1.91
C LYS A 239 -35.41 -27.26 -1.94
N ALA A 240 -34.80 -26.15 -2.38
CA ALA A 240 -35.49 -24.88 -2.59
C ALA A 240 -36.50 -24.99 -3.73
N ALA A 241 -36.09 -25.52 -4.89
CA ALA A 241 -36.96 -25.74 -6.06
C ALA A 241 -38.17 -26.64 -5.73
N ALA A 242 -37.94 -27.76 -5.03
CA ALA A 242 -39.03 -28.65 -4.62
C ALA A 242 -40.02 -28.01 -3.63
N ARG A 243 -39.54 -27.11 -2.76
CA ARG A 243 -40.42 -26.32 -1.88
C ARG A 243 -41.26 -25.34 -2.67
N THR A 244 -40.67 -24.66 -3.65
CA THR A 244 -41.36 -23.73 -4.55
C THR A 244 -42.42 -24.45 -5.38
N GLU A 245 -42.10 -25.61 -5.97
CA GLU A 245 -43.05 -26.40 -6.75
C GLU A 245 -44.20 -26.95 -5.89
N LYS A 246 -43.90 -27.42 -4.67
CA LYS A 246 -44.94 -27.87 -3.72
C LYS A 246 -45.86 -26.72 -3.30
N ALA A 247 -45.33 -25.51 -3.12
CA ALA A 247 -46.11 -24.32 -2.82
C ALA A 247 -47.03 -23.95 -4.02
N GLN A 248 -46.50 -23.99 -5.25
CA GLN A 248 -47.28 -23.76 -6.48
C GLN A 248 -48.39 -24.79 -6.67
N ARG A 249 -48.11 -26.09 -6.46
CA ARG A 249 -49.12 -27.16 -6.55
C ARG A 249 -50.21 -27.06 -5.47
N ARG A 250 -49.87 -26.51 -4.29
CA ARG A 250 -50.86 -26.28 -3.23
C ARG A 250 -51.78 -25.12 -3.59
N ALA A 251 -51.23 -24.02 -4.11
CA ALA A 251 -52.03 -22.91 -4.62
C ALA A 251 -52.98 -23.33 -5.75
N GLN A 252 -52.51 -24.17 -6.69
CA GLN A 252 -53.36 -24.68 -7.79
C GLN A 252 -54.47 -25.66 -7.35
N ARG A 253 -54.38 -26.26 -6.15
CA ARG A 253 -55.41 -27.17 -5.62
C ARG A 253 -56.51 -26.43 -4.85
N GLU A 254 -56.24 -25.21 -4.40
CA GLU A 254 -57.23 -24.36 -3.73
C GLU A 254 -58.17 -23.65 -4.75
N ASP A 255 -57.89 -23.73 -6.06
CA ASP A 255 -58.66 -23.12 -7.17
C ASP A 255 -59.42 -24.12 -8.09
N GLY A 256 -59.76 -25.33 -7.62
CA GLY A 256 -60.59 -26.32 -8.38
C GLY A 256 -62.10 -26.07 -8.21
N PRO A 257 -62.96 -26.33 -9.23
CA PRO A 257 -64.20 -25.59 -9.45
C PRO A 257 -65.29 -25.86 -8.41
N GLU A 258 -65.96 -24.79 -7.97
CA GLU A 258 -67.21 -24.84 -7.22
C GLU A 258 -68.30 -25.47 -8.10
N ASP A 259 -68.84 -26.61 -7.66
CA ASP A 259 -69.96 -27.31 -8.31
C ASP A 259 -71.26 -26.56 -7.98
N GLU A 260 -71.77 -25.80 -8.95
CA GLU A 260 -73.07 -25.16 -8.90
C GLU A 260 -74.19 -26.20 -9.11
N GLY A 261 -75.01 -26.39 -8.07
CA GLY A 261 -76.46 -26.59 -8.24
C GLY A 261 -77.05 -27.89 -7.71
N LEU A 262 -77.82 -27.81 -6.62
CA LEU A 262 -79.29 -28.00 -6.63
C LEU A 262 -79.89 -27.82 -5.20
N LEU A 263 -80.72 -26.80 -5.03
CA LEU A 263 -81.84 -26.78 -4.05
C LEU A 263 -83.04 -27.52 -4.69
N PRO A 264 -84.04 -28.09 -3.95
CA PRO A 264 -84.77 -27.39 -2.88
C PRO A 264 -85.41 -28.21 -1.73
N ALA A 265 -85.93 -27.48 -0.72
CA ALA A 265 -87.14 -27.70 0.10
C ALA A 265 -87.24 -28.99 0.98
N ASP A 266 -87.76 -29.05 2.20
CA ASP A 266 -88.43 -28.15 3.15
C ASP A 266 -88.52 -28.90 4.51
N GLU A 267 -88.72 -28.16 5.60
CA GLU A 267 -89.34 -28.53 6.89
C GLU A 267 -88.80 -29.71 7.76
N THR A 268 -88.22 -29.38 8.93
CA THR A 268 -88.90 -29.53 10.26
C THR A 268 -87.99 -29.14 11.45
N VAL A 269 -88.31 -27.99 12.05
CA VAL A 269 -88.66 -27.75 13.48
C VAL A 269 -87.85 -28.38 14.64
N ARG A 270 -87.49 -27.48 15.59
CA ARG A 270 -87.15 -27.56 17.04
C ARG A 270 -85.67 -27.58 17.44
N ASP A 271 -85.12 -26.50 18.03
CA ASP A 271 -85.27 -25.94 19.41
C ASP A 271 -84.09 -26.44 20.28
N THR A 272 -83.06 -25.65 20.62
CA THR A 272 -82.89 -24.83 21.85
C THR A 272 -81.39 -24.42 21.89
N THR A 273 -80.99 -23.15 22.01
CA THR A 273 -80.71 -22.36 23.24
C THR A 273 -79.21 -22.21 23.57
N GLU A 274 -78.83 -20.95 23.84
CA GLU A 274 -77.66 -20.40 24.56
C GLU A 274 -76.31 -20.25 23.81
N ILE A 275 -75.83 -19.03 23.49
CA ILE A 275 -75.29 -17.93 24.35
C ILE A 275 -73.95 -18.40 24.99
N ALA A 276 -72.78 -17.73 24.90
CA ALA A 276 -72.45 -16.32 24.75
C ALA A 276 -71.09 -16.12 24.05
N THR A 277 -70.94 -14.95 23.44
CA THR A 277 -69.68 -14.28 23.11
C THR A 277 -69.27 -13.38 24.28
N PHE A 278 -68.00 -13.42 24.68
CA PHE A 278 -67.13 -12.27 24.96
C PHE A 278 -65.67 -12.71 24.86
#